data_AF-A0A7C7EIA4-F1
#
_entry.id   AF-A0A7C7EIA4-F1
#
_cell.length_a   1.000
_cell.length_b   1.000
_cell.length_c   1.000
_cell.angle_alpha   90.00
_cell.angle_beta   90.00
_cell.angle_gamma   90.00
#
_symmetry.space_group_name_H-M   'P 1'
#
loop_
_entity.id
_entity.type
_entity.pdbx_description
1 polymer ?
#
loop_
_entity_poly.entity_id
_entity_poly.type
_entity_poly.pdbx_seq_one_letter_code
_entity_poly.pdbx_strand_id
1 'polypeptide(L)' 'SLPHPDKDIFIRRYYLFESVKEIAQNLNLTPKSVENKLYRGKEKLKAALIENGIII' A
#
# COMPACT_ATOMS: atom_id res chain seq x y z
N SER A 1 -9.81 2.11 -8.28
CA SER A 1 -8.40 1.66 -8.50
C SER A 1 -7.47 2.43 -7.58
N LEU A 2 -6.27 1.91 -7.28
CA LEU A 2 -5.23 2.64 -6.53
C LEU A 2 -4.45 3.54 -7.49
N PRO A 3 -4.39 4.87 -7.29
CA PRO A 3 -3.61 5.77 -8.12
C PRO A 3 -2.10 5.61 -7.85
N HIS A 4 -1.26 6.05 -8.78
CA HIS A 4 0.17 6.24 -8.51
C HIS A 4 0.36 7.34 -7.46
N PRO A 5 1.31 7.21 -6.49
CA PRO A 5 2.25 6.11 -6.27
C PRO A 5 1.73 4.99 -5.34
N ASP A 6 0.47 5.04 -4.91
CA ASP A 6 -0.08 4.11 -3.91
C ASP A 6 -0.10 2.66 -4.41
N LYS A 7 -0.35 2.45 -5.71
CA LYS A 7 -0.26 1.13 -6.36
C LYS A 7 1.17 0.56 -6.30
N ASP A 8 2.17 1.36 -6.64
CA ASP A 8 3.56 0.93 -6.70
C ASP A 8 4.10 0.59 -5.31
N ILE A 9 3.71 1.37 -4.29
CA ILE A 9 4.00 1.07 -2.88
C ILE A 9 3.43 -0.30 -2.48
N PHE A 10 2.19 -0.61 -2.88
CA PHE A 10 1.55 -1.89 -2.58
C PHE A 10 2.26 -3.06 -3.25
N ILE A 11 2.61 -2.92 -4.54
CA ILE A 11 3.34 -3.95 -5.29
C ILE A 11 4.70 -4.20 -4.65
N ARG A 12 5.48 -3.13 -4.44
CA ARG A 12 6.82 -3.25 -3.85
C ARG A 12 6.78 -3.89 -2.46
N ARG A 13 5.80 -3.53 -1.63
CA ARG A 13 5.69 -4.08 -0.27
C ARG A 13 5.25 -5.54 -0.23
N TYR A 14 4.22 -5.91 -0.99
CA TYR A 14 3.56 -7.21 -0.84
C TYR A 14 3.94 -8.24 -1.89
N TYR A 15 4.39 -7.82 -3.08
CA TYR A 15 4.80 -8.71 -4.16
C TYR A 15 6.32 -8.78 -4.30
N LEU A 16 7.04 -7.68 -4.06
CA LEU A 16 8.51 -7.63 -4.14
C LEU A 16 9.20 -7.68 -2.77
N PHE A 17 8.42 -7.69 -1.68
CA PHE A 17 8.90 -7.79 -0.30
C PHE A 17 9.89 -6.70 0.14
N GLU A 18 9.91 -5.55 -0.54
CA GLU A 18 10.75 -4.41 -0.16
C GLU A 18 10.35 -3.87 1.23
N SER A 19 11.35 -3.41 1.98
CA SER A 19 11.16 -2.67 3.23
C SER A 19 10.59 -1.28 2.97
N VAL A 20 9.94 -0.70 3.99
CA VAL A 20 9.42 0.68 3.91
C VAL A 20 10.55 1.68 3.58
N LYS A 21 11.77 1.44 4.06
CA LYS A 21 12.93 2.29 3.79
C LYS A 21 13.37 2.21 2.34
N GLU A 22 13.46 1.01 1.76
CA GLU A 22 13.81 0.80 0.35
C GLU A 22 12.76 1.43 -0.57
N ILE A 23 11.47 1.23 -0.28
CA ILE A 23 10.37 1.83 -1.04
C ILE A 23 10.44 3.36 -0.99
N ALA A 24 10.68 3.92 0.20
CA ALA A 24 10.80 5.36 0.40
C ALA A 24 11.96 5.94 -0.44
N GLN A 25 13.11 5.28 -0.45
CA GLN A 25 14.26 5.66 -1.28
C GLN A 25 13.93 5.55 -2.78
N ASN A 26 13.40 4.40 -3.21
CA ASN A 26 13.09 4.11 -4.63
C ASN A 26 12.05 5.07 -5.23
N LEU A 27 11.11 5.55 -4.43
CA LEU A 27 10.02 6.45 -4.87
C LEU A 27 10.24 7.91 -4.47
N ASN A 28 11.40 8.25 -3.89
CA ASN A 28 11.71 9.59 -3.37
C ASN A 28 10.63 10.13 -2.42
N LEU A 29 10.19 9.28 -1.49
CA LEU A 29 9.19 9.57 -0.46
C LEU A 29 9.82 9.47 0.94
N THR A 30 9.12 10.01 1.95
CA THR A 30 9.49 9.72 3.35
C THR A 30 8.96 8.35 3.77
N PRO A 31 9.65 7.62 4.67
CA PRO A 31 9.15 6.37 5.23
C PRO A 31 7.73 6.51 5.83
N LYS A 32 7.48 7.65 6.50
CA LYS A 32 6.16 7.93 7.08
C LYS A 32 5.06 8.07 6.02
N SER A 33 5.36 8.67 4.87
CA SER A 33 4.44 8.76 3.74
C SER A 33 4.09 7.38 3.21
N VAL A 34 5.09 6.50 3.07
CA VAL A 34 4.91 5.11 2.64
C VAL A 34 4.03 4.33 3.62
N GLU A 35 4.29 4.41 4.93
CA GLU A 35 3.44 3.79 5.97
C GLU A 35 1.99 4.27 5.88
N ASN A 36 1.77 5.59 5.80
CA ASN A 36 0.44 6.17 5.75
C ASN A 36 -0.33 5.77 4.47
N LYS A 37 0.38 5.53 3.36
CA LYS A 37 -0.21 5.04 2.11
C LYS A 37 -0.54 3.56 2.18
N LEU A 38 0.35 2.74 2.75
CA LEU A 38 0.09 1.33 3.02
C LEU A 38 -1.12 1.14 3.93
N TYR A 39 -1.21 1.91 5.02
CA TYR A 39 -2.36 1.90 5.94
C TYR A 39 -3.65 2.20 5.20
N ARG A 40 -3.72 3.33 4.48
CA ARG A 40 -4.92 3.73 3.73
C ARG A 40 -5.31 2.73 2.65
N GLY A 41 -4.33 2.15 1.95
CA GLY A 41 -4.62 1.14 0.94
C GLY A 41 -5.14 -0.17 1.53
N LYS A 42 -4.69 -0.57 2.73
CA LYS A 42 -5.23 -1.74 3.45
C LYS A 42 -6.68 -1.51 3.86
N GLU A 43 -7.00 -0.33 4.39
CA GLU A 43 -8.37 0.02 4.76
C GLU A 43 -9.29 -0.01 3.54
N LYS A 44 -8.84 0.53 2.40
CA LYS A 44 -9.59 0.44 1.13
C LYS A 44 -9.77 -1.00 0.65
N LEU A 45 -8.73 -1.82 0.72
CA LEU A 45 -8.81 -3.23 0.36
C LEU A 45 -9.79 -3.97 1.29
N LYS A 46 -9.70 -3.74 2.60
CA LYS A 46 -10.63 -4.30 3.59
C LYS A 46 -12.07 -3.94 3.28
N ALA A 47 -12.35 -2.66 3.05
CA ALA A 47 -13.69 -2.20 2.70
C ALA A 47 -14.23 -2.87 1.43
N ALA A 48 -13.39 -2.97 0.38
CA ALA A 48 -13.78 -3.63 -0.86
C ALA A 48 -14.06 -5.13 -0.68
N LEU A 49 -13.26 -5.83 0.15
CA LEU A 49 -13.48 -7.24 0.45
C LEU A 49 -14.82 -7.44 1.18
N ILE A 50 -15.11 -6.62 2.19
CA ILE A 50 -16.37 -6.65 2.95
C ILE A 50 -17.57 -6.36 2.04
N GLU A 51 -17.48 -5.35 1.17
CA GLU A 51 -18.52 -5.01 0.20
C GLU A 51 -18.83 -6.20 -0.75
N ASN A 52 -17.82 -7.00 -1.07
CA ASN A 52 -17.96 -8.20 -1.90
C ASN A 52 -18.30 -9.47 -1.08
N GLY A 53 -18.71 -9.31 0.18
CA GLY A 53 -19.18 -10.41 1.04
C GLY A 53 -18.08 -11.24 1.71
N ILE A 54 -16.81 -10.82 1.62
CA ILE A 54 -15.70 -11.46 2.31
C ILE A 54 -15.58 -10.87 3.71
N ILE A 55 -15.77 -11.70 4.74
CA ILE A 55 -15.67 -11.31 6.16
C ILE A 55 -14.22 -11.56 6.62
N ILE A 56 -13.55 -10.51 7.12
CA ILE A 56 -12.13 -10.46 7.51
C ILE A 56 -11.90 -9.74 8.83
#